data_AF-A0A7I7SX18-F1
#
_entry.id   AF-A0A7I7SX18-F1
#
_cell.length_a   1.000
_cell.length_b   1.000
_cell.length_c   1.000
_cell.angle_alpha   90.00
_cell.angle_beta   90.00
_cell.angle_gamma   90.00
#
_symmetry.space_group_name_H-M   'P 1'
#
loop_
_entity.id
_entity.type
_entity.pdbx_description
1 polymer ?
#
loop_
_entity_poly.entity_id
_entity_poly.type
_entity_poly.pdbx_seq_one_letter_code
_entity_poly.pdbx_strand_id
1 'polypeptide(L)'
;MTDTGTADITAEDTTAGTETTADEVASEGATEDTTDSDANADGHQDDDTAETFPRAYVEKLRGQNAKYRDRAKVADTYAQRLHAELVRATGRLADPSDLEFDEDHLDDPDAMAAAVDDLLAAKPHLASRRPTGDIGQGNRGGASEPFSLLGLLKERT
;
A
#
# COMPACT_ATOMS: atom_id res chain seq x y z
N MET A 1 8.00 59.50 25.68
CA MET A 1 7.63 59.01 27.02
C MET A 1 6.52 58.00 26.80
N THR A 2 6.62 56.83 27.44
CA THR A 2 5.96 55.55 27.14
C THR A 2 6.62 54.76 26.00
N ASP A 3 6.84 53.46 26.10
CA ASP A 3 7.09 52.55 27.22
C ASP A 3 7.65 51.27 26.59
N THR A 4 8.56 50.61 27.29
CA THR A 4 9.21 49.35 26.96
C THR A 4 8.23 48.17 27.03
N GLY A 5 8.44 47.14 26.21
CA GLY A 5 7.67 45.90 26.26
C GLY A 5 8.42 44.70 25.69
N THR A 6 9.48 44.31 26.39
CA THR A 6 10.20 43.03 26.27
C THR A 6 9.22 41.86 26.27
N ALA A 7 9.18 41.07 25.19
CA ALA A 7 8.53 39.77 25.19
C ALA A 7 9.49 38.75 25.83
N ASP A 8 9.24 38.51 27.12
CA ASP A 8 9.89 37.51 27.94
C ASP A 8 9.42 36.10 27.54
N ILE A 9 10.37 35.17 27.60
CA ILE A 9 10.30 33.80 27.15
C ILE A 9 9.98 32.98 28.40
N THR A 10 8.73 32.59 28.60
CA THR A 10 8.38 31.69 29.70
C THR A 10 8.16 30.29 29.16
N ALA A 11 9.20 29.47 29.30
CA ALA A 11 9.07 28.02 29.31
C ALA A 11 8.63 27.59 30.70
N GLU A 12 7.45 26.96 30.81
CA GLU A 12 7.13 26.09 31.93
C GLU A 12 6.72 24.71 31.41
N ASP A 13 7.48 23.75 31.91
CA ASP A 13 7.40 22.30 31.82
C ASP A 13 6.25 21.77 32.70
N THR A 14 5.87 20.50 32.51
CA THR A 14 5.19 19.58 33.46
C THR A 14 3.79 19.06 33.05
N THR A 15 3.84 17.95 32.29
CA THR A 15 3.32 16.61 32.67
C THR A 15 1.86 16.21 32.40
N ALA A 16 1.78 15.24 31.48
CA ALA A 16 1.00 14.00 31.43
C ALA A 16 -0.55 14.01 31.45
N GLY A 17 -1.08 13.47 30.36
CA GLY A 17 -2.44 12.97 30.23
C GLY A 17 -2.62 12.25 28.89
N THR A 18 -1.78 11.26 28.59
CA THR A 18 -1.93 10.39 27.41
C THR A 18 -3.04 9.40 27.72
N GLU A 19 -4.26 9.70 27.28
CA GLU A 19 -5.31 8.69 27.16
C GLU A 19 -5.00 7.82 25.94
N THR A 20 -4.45 6.65 26.22
CA THR A 20 -4.37 5.53 25.28
C THR A 20 -5.76 4.90 25.19
N THR A 21 -6.56 5.30 24.20
CA THR A 21 -7.64 4.45 23.68
C THR A 21 -7.01 3.44 22.73
N ALA A 22 -6.73 2.25 23.27
CA ALA A 22 -6.52 1.05 22.49
C ALA A 22 -7.88 0.68 21.87
N ASP A 23 -8.07 1.05 20.61
CA ASP A 23 -9.15 0.48 19.80
C ASP A 23 -8.59 -0.77 19.11
N GLU A 24 -9.04 -1.89 19.63
CA GLU A 24 -8.78 -3.24 19.17
C GLU A 24 -9.40 -3.40 17.78
N VAL A 25 -8.58 -3.29 16.74
CA VAL A 25 -8.97 -3.68 15.38
C VAL A 25 -9.04 -5.21 15.30
N ALA A 26 -10.18 -5.75 15.76
CA ALA A 26 -10.61 -7.10 15.45
C ALA A 26 -10.79 -7.22 13.94
N SER A 27 -9.77 -7.79 13.31
CA SER A 27 -9.77 -8.21 11.93
C SER A 27 -10.61 -9.49 11.79
N GLU A 28 -11.92 -9.35 11.60
CA GLU A 28 -12.72 -10.41 10.99
C GLU A 28 -12.87 -10.16 9.48
N GLY A 29 -12.02 -10.85 8.72
CA GLY A 29 -12.25 -11.08 7.30
C GLY A 29 -13.46 -12.00 7.14
N ALA A 30 -14.62 -11.42 6.87
CA ALA A 30 -15.77 -12.12 6.31
C ALA A 30 -16.05 -11.50 4.94
N THR A 31 -15.42 -12.07 3.91
CA THR A 31 -15.86 -11.89 2.52
C THR A 31 -17.18 -12.62 2.34
N GLU A 32 -18.27 -12.05 2.84
CA GLU A 32 -19.60 -12.42 2.37
C GLU A 32 -19.83 -11.69 1.04
N ASP A 33 -19.36 -12.32 -0.03
CA ASP A 33 -19.96 -12.16 -1.35
C ASP A 33 -21.36 -12.80 -1.29
N THR A 34 -22.26 -12.16 -0.56
CA THR A 34 -23.68 -12.34 -0.78
C THR A 34 -23.98 -11.56 -2.05
N THR A 35 -24.03 -12.27 -3.18
CA THR A 35 -24.87 -11.85 -4.29
C THR A 35 -26.26 -11.64 -3.70
N ASP A 36 -26.55 -10.40 -3.33
CA ASP A 36 -27.84 -9.92 -2.84
C ASP A 36 -28.78 -9.91 -4.05
N SER A 37 -29.03 -11.10 -4.59
CA SER A 37 -30.18 -11.39 -5.43
C SER A 37 -31.35 -11.43 -4.48
N ASP A 38 -31.72 -10.24 -4.00
CA ASP A 38 -32.94 -9.96 -3.26
C ASP A 38 -34.10 -10.03 -4.27
N ALA A 39 -34.28 -11.23 -4.84
CA ALA A 39 -35.48 -11.64 -5.52
C ALA A 39 -36.55 -11.87 -4.44
N ASN A 40 -36.99 -10.78 -3.81
CA ASN A 40 -38.27 -10.59 -3.13
C ASN A 40 -38.27 -9.18 -2.51
N ALA A 41 -38.49 -8.17 -3.37
CA ALA A 41 -39.11 -6.94 -2.91
C ALA A 41 -40.56 -7.28 -2.50
N ASP A 42 -40.73 -7.81 -1.30
CA ASP A 42 -42.05 -8.07 -0.73
C ASP A 42 -42.75 -6.74 -0.45
N GLY A 43 -43.80 -6.48 -1.22
CA GLY A 43 -44.97 -5.72 -0.79
C GLY A 43 -44.82 -4.21 -0.59
N HIS A 44 -44.53 -3.45 -1.66
CA HIS A 44 -45.10 -2.11 -1.75
C HIS A 44 -45.96 -2.04 -3.01
N GLN A 45 -47.28 -2.11 -2.84
CA GLN A 45 -48.22 -1.81 -3.92
C GLN A 45 -48.06 -0.33 -4.25
N ASP A 46 -47.35 -0.06 -5.34
CA ASP A 46 -47.30 1.25 -5.95
C ASP A 46 -48.70 1.59 -6.48
N ASP A 47 -49.26 2.72 -6.03
CA ASP A 47 -50.28 3.38 -6.83
C ASP A 47 -49.59 3.86 -8.12
N ASP A 48 -49.98 3.29 -9.27
CA ASP A 48 -49.47 3.60 -10.62
C ASP A 48 -49.61 5.09 -11.04
N THR A 49 -50.10 5.95 -10.14
CA THR A 49 -50.23 7.41 -10.32
C THR A 49 -49.25 8.23 -9.49
N ALA A 50 -48.38 7.62 -8.67
CA ALA A 50 -47.43 8.35 -7.84
C ALA A 50 -46.15 8.70 -8.65
N GLU A 51 -46.00 9.96 -9.04
CA GLU A 51 -44.75 10.49 -9.64
C GLU A 51 -43.57 10.55 -8.63
N THR A 52 -43.69 9.97 -7.44
CA THR A 52 -42.70 10.07 -6.35
C THR A 52 -42.49 8.73 -5.65
N PHE A 53 -41.22 8.31 -5.56
CA PHE A 53 -40.82 7.07 -4.92
C PHE A 53 -41.04 7.08 -3.39
N PRO A 54 -41.42 5.94 -2.77
CA PRO A 54 -41.53 5.81 -1.32
C PRO A 54 -40.22 6.13 -0.61
N ARG A 55 -40.30 6.81 0.54
CA ARG A 55 -39.13 7.23 1.33
C ARG A 55 -38.21 6.06 1.70
N ALA A 56 -38.80 4.94 2.14
CA ALA A 56 -38.06 3.75 2.54
C ALA A 56 -37.22 3.17 1.39
N TYR A 57 -37.76 3.17 0.16
CA TYR A 57 -37.04 2.72 -1.03
C TYR A 57 -35.83 3.61 -1.33
N VAL A 58 -36.01 4.93 -1.32
CA VAL A 58 -34.91 5.87 -1.60
C VAL A 58 -33.84 5.81 -0.50
N GLU A 59 -34.22 5.62 0.76
CA GLU A 59 -33.27 5.41 1.86
C GLU A 59 -32.46 4.12 1.68
N LYS A 60 -33.11 2.99 1.33
CA LYS A 60 -32.42 1.73 0.97
C LYS A 60 -31.42 1.97 -0.17
N LEU A 61 -31.85 2.65 -1.23
CA LEU A 61 -31.03 2.96 -2.40
C LEU A 61 -29.82 3.85 -2.04
N ARG A 62 -29.99 4.85 -1.17
CA ARG A 62 -28.86 5.68 -0.69
C ARG A 62 -27.87 4.86 0.13
N GLY A 63 -28.36 3.98 1.00
CA GLY A 63 -27.53 3.07 1.77
C GLY A 63 -26.71 2.13 0.88
N GLN A 64 -27.34 1.54 -0.14
CA GLN A 64 -26.65 0.70 -1.12
C GLN A 64 -25.60 1.49 -1.92
N ASN A 65 -25.96 2.65 -2.45
CA ASN A 65 -25.01 3.50 -3.19
C ASN A 65 -23.83 3.98 -2.33
N ALA A 66 -24.05 4.25 -1.04
CA ALA A 66 -22.96 4.58 -0.12
C ALA A 66 -21.96 3.40 -0.05
N LYS A 67 -22.45 2.18 0.18
CA LYS A 67 -21.63 0.96 0.21
C LYS A 67 -20.85 0.75 -1.10
N TYR A 68 -21.49 0.95 -2.25
CA TYR A 68 -20.80 0.81 -3.54
C TYR A 68 -19.67 1.81 -3.73
N ARG A 69 -19.86 3.07 -3.33
CA ARG A 69 -18.80 4.08 -3.39
C ARG A 69 -17.64 3.73 -2.46
N ASP A 70 -17.93 3.20 -1.27
CA ASP A 70 -16.87 2.81 -0.35
C ASP A 70 -16.11 1.58 -0.85
N ARG A 71 -16.81 0.59 -1.43
CA ARG A 71 -16.18 -0.55 -2.10
C ARG A 71 -15.33 -0.11 -3.30
N ALA A 72 -15.80 0.83 -4.11
CA ALA A 72 -15.04 1.35 -5.26
C ALA A 72 -13.73 2.01 -4.81
N LYS A 73 -13.77 2.89 -3.79
CA LYS A 73 -12.53 3.50 -3.23
C LYS A 73 -11.55 2.43 -2.75
N VAL A 74 -12.04 1.40 -2.08
CA VAL A 74 -11.19 0.29 -1.59
C VAL A 74 -10.60 -0.47 -2.78
N ALA A 75 -11.37 -0.75 -3.83
CA ALA A 75 -10.86 -1.37 -5.04
C ALA A 75 -9.76 -0.53 -5.70
N ASP A 76 -9.93 0.79 -5.81
CA ASP A 76 -8.92 1.71 -6.36
C ASP A 76 -7.61 1.63 -5.55
N THR A 77 -7.69 1.57 -4.22
CA THR A 77 -6.49 1.41 -3.38
C THR A 77 -5.79 0.07 -3.61
N TYR A 78 -6.53 -1.01 -3.84
CA TYR A 78 -5.93 -2.32 -4.13
C TYR A 78 -5.33 -2.36 -5.54
N ALA A 79 -5.96 -1.75 -6.52
CA ALA A 79 -5.44 -1.62 -7.88
C ALA A 79 -4.09 -0.90 -7.90
N GLN A 80 -3.98 0.23 -7.20
CA GLN A 80 -2.72 0.97 -7.06
C GLN A 80 -1.62 0.14 -6.37
N ARG A 81 -1.98 -0.59 -5.30
CA ARG A 81 -1.03 -1.47 -4.61
C ARG A 81 -0.57 -2.61 -5.50
N LEU A 82 -1.48 -3.23 -6.24
CA LEU A 82 -1.16 -4.30 -7.17
C LEU A 82 -0.23 -3.81 -8.27
N HIS A 83 -0.53 -2.66 -8.89
CA HIS A 83 0.32 -2.03 -9.88
C HIS A 83 1.75 -1.82 -9.36
N ALA A 84 1.90 -1.23 -8.17
CA ALA A 84 3.20 -1.03 -7.56
C ALA A 84 3.95 -2.36 -7.31
N GLU A 85 3.26 -3.44 -6.95
CA GLU A 85 3.89 -4.76 -6.79
C GLU A 85 4.29 -5.39 -8.13
N LEU A 86 3.48 -5.26 -9.19
CA LEU A 86 3.83 -5.72 -10.53
C LEU A 86 5.04 -4.98 -11.06
N VAL A 87 5.09 -3.65 -10.92
CA VAL A 87 6.24 -2.82 -11.28
C VAL A 87 7.47 -3.23 -10.46
N ARG A 88 7.32 -3.46 -9.15
CA ARG A 88 8.41 -3.94 -8.29
C ARG A 88 8.93 -5.30 -8.75
N ALA A 89 8.05 -6.22 -9.16
CA ALA A 89 8.42 -7.55 -9.63
C ALA A 89 9.30 -7.51 -10.88
N THR A 90 9.18 -6.47 -11.73
CA THR A 90 10.08 -6.28 -12.87
C THR A 90 11.54 -6.04 -12.43
N GLY A 91 11.76 -5.47 -11.23
CA GLY A 91 13.08 -5.16 -10.68
C GLY A 91 13.83 -4.04 -11.43
N ARG A 92 13.18 -3.36 -12.37
CA ARG A 92 13.81 -2.39 -13.28
C ARG A 92 13.89 -0.98 -12.71
N LEU A 93 12.85 -0.56 -11.97
CA LEU A 93 12.79 0.74 -11.30
C LEU A 93 13.36 0.65 -9.89
N ALA A 94 13.96 1.75 -9.42
CA ALA A 94 14.44 1.87 -8.04
C ALA A 94 13.28 2.01 -7.05
N ASP A 95 12.27 2.82 -7.38
CA ASP A 95 11.02 2.97 -6.65
C ASP A 95 9.84 2.61 -7.58
N PRO A 96 8.97 1.65 -7.23
CA PRO A 96 7.82 1.31 -8.06
C PRO A 96 6.78 2.43 -8.15
N SER A 97 6.78 3.40 -7.22
CA SER A 97 5.87 4.55 -7.24
C SER A 97 6.26 5.64 -8.24
N ASP A 98 7.44 5.52 -8.88
CA ASP A 98 7.88 6.45 -9.93
C ASP A 98 7.09 6.29 -11.24
N LEU A 99 6.46 5.14 -11.47
CA LEU A 99 5.55 4.92 -12.59
C LEU A 99 4.13 5.28 -12.16
N GLU A 100 3.50 6.21 -12.88
CA GLU A 100 2.11 6.58 -12.62
C GLU A 100 1.17 5.37 -12.84
N PHE A 101 0.12 5.30 -12.02
CA PHE A 101 -0.89 4.26 -12.15
C PHE A 101 -1.65 4.43 -13.47
N ASP A 102 -1.73 3.33 -14.22
CA ASP A 102 -2.58 3.19 -15.41
C ASP A 102 -3.31 1.86 -15.27
N GLU A 103 -4.60 1.86 -15.57
CA GLU A 103 -5.44 0.66 -15.49
C GLU A 103 -5.01 -0.37 -16.53
N ASP A 104 -4.57 0.08 -17.71
CA ASP A 104 -4.14 -0.79 -18.80
C ASP A 104 -2.92 -1.64 -18.42
N HIS A 105 -2.08 -1.16 -17.47
CA HIS A 105 -0.93 -1.91 -16.97
C HIS A 105 -1.30 -3.17 -16.17
N LEU A 106 -2.53 -3.26 -15.64
CA LEU A 106 -2.99 -4.42 -14.87
C LEU A 106 -3.40 -5.58 -15.78
N ASP A 107 -3.97 -5.26 -16.94
CA ASP A 107 -4.48 -6.24 -17.89
C ASP A 107 -3.46 -6.55 -19.00
N ASP A 108 -2.60 -5.60 -19.36
CA ASP A 108 -1.56 -5.75 -20.38
C ASP A 108 -0.14 -5.55 -19.80
N PRO A 109 0.58 -6.66 -19.51
CA PRO A 109 1.95 -6.57 -18.99
C PRO A 109 2.95 -6.01 -20.01
N ASP A 110 2.69 -6.12 -21.31
CA ASP A 110 3.58 -5.61 -22.36
C ASP A 110 3.47 -4.07 -22.43
N ALA A 111 2.26 -3.52 -22.28
CA ALA A 111 2.04 -2.08 -22.15
C ALA A 111 2.79 -1.50 -20.93
N MET A 112 2.71 -2.17 -19.78
CA MET A 112 3.47 -1.80 -18.59
C MET A 112 4.98 -1.81 -18.84
N ALA A 113 5.50 -2.87 -19.49
CA ALA A 113 6.92 -2.99 -19.79
C ALA A 113 7.40 -1.84 -20.70
N ALA A 114 6.62 -1.50 -21.72
CA ALA A 114 6.90 -0.39 -22.62
C ALA A 114 6.89 0.96 -21.89
N ALA A 115 5.93 1.21 -21.01
CA ALA A 115 5.88 2.43 -20.20
C ALA A 115 7.12 2.57 -19.29
N VAL A 116 7.58 1.45 -18.72
CA VAL A 116 8.84 1.42 -17.95
C VAL A 116 10.05 1.71 -18.84
N ASP A 117 10.10 1.15 -20.04
CA ASP A 117 11.18 1.43 -21.01
C ASP A 117 11.25 2.91 -21.37
N ASP A 118 10.12 3.51 -21.72
CA ASP A 118 10.02 4.92 -22.08
C ASP A 118 10.39 5.83 -20.90
N LEU A 119 9.94 5.49 -19.69
CA LEU A 119 10.27 6.22 -18.47
C LEU A 119 11.78 6.18 -18.20
N LEU A 120 12.42 5.02 -18.34
CA LEU A 120 13.86 4.86 -18.12
C LEU A 120 14.69 5.52 -19.22
N ALA A 121 14.22 5.53 -20.46
CA ALA A 121 14.85 6.26 -21.56
C ALA A 121 14.85 7.77 -21.29
N ALA A 122 13.74 8.32 -20.78
CA ALA A 122 13.62 9.72 -20.42
C ALA A 122 14.36 10.08 -19.12
N LYS A 123 14.31 9.19 -18.12
CA LYS A 123 14.82 9.40 -16.76
C LYS A 123 15.69 8.21 -16.32
N PRO A 124 16.92 8.09 -16.86
CA PRO A 124 17.80 6.94 -16.58
C PRO A 124 18.22 6.81 -15.12
N HIS A 125 18.10 7.89 -14.32
CA HIS A 125 18.45 7.88 -12.90
C HIS A 125 17.46 7.12 -12.01
N LEU A 126 16.26 6.82 -12.52
CA LEU A 126 15.22 6.03 -11.86
C LEU A 126 15.46 4.51 -11.98
N ALA A 127 16.41 4.11 -12.83
CA ALA A 127 16.78 2.71 -12.97
C ALA A 127 17.28 2.13 -11.63
N SER A 128 16.94 0.87 -11.39
CA SER A 128 17.39 0.10 -10.24
C SER A 128 18.91 0.11 -10.13
N ARG A 129 19.42 0.48 -8.96
CA ARG A 129 20.86 0.56 -8.65
C ARG A 129 21.36 -0.61 -7.82
N ARG A 130 20.56 -1.67 -7.70
CA ARG A 130 20.93 -2.85 -6.91
C ARG A 130 22.22 -3.45 -7.47
N PRO A 131 23.33 -3.46 -6.72
CA PRO A 131 24.53 -4.18 -7.13
C PRO A 131 24.17 -5.65 -7.28
N THR A 132 24.42 -6.20 -8.47
CA THR A 132 24.25 -7.63 -8.74
C THR A 132 25.64 -8.26 -8.88
N GLY A 133 25.83 -9.43 -8.28
CA GLY A 133 27.11 -10.14 -8.27
C GLY A 133 27.88 -10.07 -6.94
N ASP A 134 28.96 -10.85 -6.86
CA ASP A 134 29.88 -10.85 -5.72
C ASP A 134 30.76 -9.59 -5.77
N ILE A 135 30.51 -8.67 -4.82
CA ILE A 135 31.29 -7.44 -4.63
C ILE A 135 32.67 -7.68 -4.00
N GLY A 136 33.02 -8.95 -3.72
CA GLY A 136 34.35 -9.36 -3.25
C GLY A 136 34.61 -8.98 -1.79
N GLN A 137 33.57 -8.65 -1.02
CA GLN A 137 33.65 -8.20 0.36
C GLN A 137 32.91 -9.16 1.30
N GLY A 138 33.58 -9.54 2.40
CA GLY A 138 33.07 -10.49 3.39
C GLY A 138 33.74 -11.87 3.33
N ASN A 139 33.44 -12.71 4.31
CA ASN A 139 33.93 -14.10 4.34
C ASN A 139 33.28 -14.87 3.19
N ARG A 140 33.93 -14.85 2.03
CA ARG A 140 33.57 -15.67 0.87
C ARG A 140 33.82 -17.10 1.30
N GLY A 141 32.77 -17.89 1.50
CA GLY A 141 32.85 -19.31 1.84
C GLY A 141 33.52 -20.18 0.76
N GLY A 142 34.57 -19.70 0.08
CA GLY A 142 35.59 -20.56 -0.48
C GLY A 142 36.15 -21.37 0.68
N ALA A 143 36.04 -22.69 0.57
CA ALA A 143 36.29 -23.63 1.65
C ALA A 143 37.53 -23.21 2.44
N SER A 144 37.31 -22.67 3.65
CA SER A 144 38.38 -22.60 4.64
C SER A 144 38.88 -24.03 4.74
N GLU A 145 40.15 -24.25 4.42
CA GLU A 145 40.75 -25.57 4.60
C GLU A 145 40.40 -26.02 6.03
N PRO A 146 39.79 -27.20 6.22
CA PRO A 146 39.34 -27.59 7.56
C PRO A 146 40.57 -27.61 8.45
N PHE A 147 40.53 -26.80 9.51
CA PHE A 147 41.58 -26.75 10.52
C PHE A 147 41.97 -28.18 10.91
N SER A 148 43.24 -28.54 10.68
CA SER A 148 43.77 -29.88 10.93
C SER A 148 44.88 -29.83 11.96
N LEU A 149 44.68 -30.56 13.06
CA LEU A 149 45.68 -30.70 14.13
C LEU A 149 46.98 -31.32 13.65
N LEU A 150 46.92 -32.23 12.66
CA LEU A 150 48.11 -32.81 12.03
C LEU A 150 48.93 -31.78 11.25
N GLY A 151 48.28 -30.80 10.62
CA GLY A 151 48.95 -29.70 9.94
C GLY A 151 49.73 -28.83 10.92
N LEU A 152 49.10 -28.47 12.04
CA LEU A 152 49.68 -27.60 13.06
C LEU A 152 50.86 -28.26 13.80
N LEU A 153 50.80 -29.59 14.02
CA LEU A 153 51.91 -30.33 14.64
C LEU A 153 53.13 -30.42 13.72
N LYS A 154 52.90 -30.62 12.41
CA LYS A 154 53.96 -30.73 11.39
C LYS A 154 54.68 -29.41 11.13
N GLU A 155 54.05 -28.28 11.45
CA GLU A 155 54.64 -26.94 11.39
C GLU A 155 55.56 -26.61 12.59
N ARG A 156 55.45 -27.37 13.69
CA ARG A 156 56.15 -27.11 14.96
C ARG A 156 57.33 -28.03 15.25
N THR A 157 57.61 -28.99 14.38
CA THR A 157 58.75 -29.92 14.46
C THR A 157 59.69 -29.70 13.30
#